data_AF-A0A430EJQ8-F1
#
_entry.id   AF-A0A430EJQ8-F1
#
_cell.length_a   1.000
_cell.length_b   1.000
_cell.length_c   1.000
_cell.angle_alpha   90.00
_cell.angle_beta   90.00
_cell.angle_gamma   90.00
#
_symmetry.space_group_name_H-M   'P 1'
#
loop_
_entity.id
_entity.type
_entity.pdbx_description
1 polymer ?
#
loop_
_entity_poly.entity_id
_entity_poly.type
_entity_poly.pdbx_seq_one_letter_code
_entity_poly.pdbx_strand_id
1 'polypeptide(L)'
;MAAEEALTRQRAQRAHADRLATLGVMTATIAHEVRQPLSVILASAQAAQRWLRRPEPNLAQIEQCLDRIVLGGAKAEETVARLRGLAASRSETRGRCALRPLIEETADLLRPELASR
;
A
#
# COMPACT_ATOMS: atom_id res chain seq x y z
N MET A 1 -30.20 33.57 4.64
CA MET A 1 -29.66 33.09 5.93
C MET A 1 -30.02 31.63 6.24
N ALA A 2 -31.24 31.26 6.68
CA ALA A 2 -31.53 29.86 7.07
C ALA A 2 -31.32 28.81 5.94
N ALA A 3 -31.66 29.14 4.70
CA ALA A 3 -31.42 28.27 3.53
C ALA A 3 -29.93 28.12 3.19
N GLU A 4 -29.12 29.17 3.37
CA GLU A 4 -27.66 29.14 3.12
C GLU A 4 -26.92 28.35 4.21
N GLU A 5 -27.34 28.47 5.46
CA GLU A 5 -26.80 27.67 6.57
C GLU A 5 -27.14 26.19 6.40
N ALA A 6 -28.35 25.86 5.95
CA ALA A 6 -28.76 24.50 5.65
C ALA A 6 -27.93 23.90 4.50
N LEU A 7 -27.72 24.67 3.42
CA LEU A 7 -26.88 24.26 2.30
C LEU A 7 -25.41 24.04 2.72
N THR A 8 -24.87 24.92 3.57
CA THR A 8 -23.51 24.81 4.10
C THR A 8 -23.36 23.56 4.97
N ARG A 9 -24.33 23.30 5.84
CA ARG A 9 -24.38 22.06 6.65
C ARG A 9 -24.45 20.80 5.77
N GLN A 10 -25.27 20.81 4.74
CA GLN A 10 -25.40 19.66 3.82
C GLN A 10 -24.09 19.41 3.05
N ARG A 11 -23.42 20.47 2.59
CA ARG A 11 -22.10 20.38 1.95
C ARG A 11 -21.04 19.82 2.91
N ALA A 12 -21.03 20.27 4.16
CA ALA A 12 -20.10 19.78 5.17
C ALA A 12 -20.34 18.29 5.49
N GLN A 13 -21.61 17.86 5.59
CA GLN A 13 -21.97 16.46 5.80
C GLN A 13 -21.57 15.57 4.61
N ARG A 14 -21.80 16.03 3.36
CA ARG A 14 -21.32 15.31 2.16
C ARG A 14 -19.80 15.18 2.15
N ALA A 15 -19.07 16.28 2.36
CA ALA A 15 -17.61 16.25 2.43
C ALA A 15 -17.08 15.38 3.58
N HIS A 16 -17.83 15.23 4.67
CA HIS A 16 -17.49 14.30 5.73
C HIS A 16 -17.72 12.84 5.32
N ALA A 17 -18.87 12.52 4.72
CA ALA A 17 -19.17 11.20 4.20
C ALA A 17 -18.17 10.75 3.12
N ASP A 18 -17.79 11.64 2.20
CA ASP A 18 -16.79 11.37 1.16
C ASP A 18 -15.41 11.06 1.75
N ARG A 19 -15.01 11.80 2.80
CA ARG A 19 -13.77 11.53 3.54
C ARG A 19 -13.80 10.17 4.22
N LEU A 20 -14.91 9.82 4.87
CA LEU A 20 -15.08 8.50 5.49
C LEU A 20 -15.05 7.37 4.46
N ALA A 21 -15.72 7.54 3.32
CA ALA A 21 -15.69 6.57 2.23
C ALA A 21 -14.26 6.36 1.69
N THR A 22 -13.54 7.46 1.49
CA THR A 22 -12.13 7.43 1.06
C THR A 22 -11.25 6.69 2.08
N LEU A 23 -11.38 7.01 3.37
CA LEU A 23 -10.66 6.31 4.45
C LEU A 23 -11.00 4.81 4.50
N GLY A 24 -12.26 4.44 4.26
CA GLY A 24 -12.69 3.05 4.19
C GLY A 24 -11.98 2.27 3.07
N VAL A 25 -11.97 2.83 1.86
CA VAL A 25 -11.25 2.23 0.71
C VAL A 25 -9.75 2.13 1.00
N MET A 26 -9.13 3.20 1.51
CA MET A 26 -7.72 3.19 1.88
C MET A 26 -7.42 2.11 2.91
N THR A 27 -8.23 1.99 3.97
CA THR A 27 -8.04 0.96 5.01
C THR A 27 -8.06 -0.45 4.44
N ALA A 28 -8.98 -0.73 3.51
CA ALA A 28 -9.05 -2.03 2.83
C ALA A 28 -7.81 -2.31 1.97
N THR A 29 -7.34 -1.32 1.21
CA THR A 29 -6.11 -1.42 0.41
C THR A 29 -4.89 -1.66 1.30
N ILE A 30 -4.75 -0.89 2.39
CA ILE A 30 -3.68 -1.03 3.37
C ILE A 30 -3.64 -2.45 3.94
N ALA A 31 -4.79 -2.98 4.35
CA ALA A 31 -4.90 -4.34 4.87
C ALA A 31 -4.49 -5.38 3.81
N HIS A 32 -4.83 -5.15 2.54
CA HIS A 32 -4.43 -6.03 1.45
C HIS A 32 -2.91 -5.99 1.21
N GLU A 33 -2.32 -4.80 1.12
CA GLU A 33 -0.90 -4.59 0.86
C GLU A 33 0.00 -5.11 1.98
N VAL A 34 -0.43 -5.03 3.25
CA VAL A 34 0.31 -5.62 4.38
C VAL A 34 0.17 -7.15 4.40
N ARG A 35 -1.01 -7.67 4.07
CA ARG A 35 -1.26 -9.12 4.07
C ARG A 35 -0.43 -9.85 3.02
N GLN A 36 -0.22 -9.27 1.84
CA GLN A 36 0.54 -9.88 0.75
C GLN A 36 1.94 -10.40 1.17
N PRO A 37 2.86 -9.56 1.68
CA PRO A 37 4.19 -10.03 2.08
C PRO A 37 4.14 -11.02 3.26
N LEU A 38 3.20 -10.83 4.20
CA LEU A 38 3.02 -11.78 5.31
C LEU A 38 2.57 -13.16 4.83
N SER A 39 1.68 -13.22 3.83
CA SER A 39 1.28 -14.48 3.20
C SER A 39 2.45 -15.17 2.51
N VAL A 40 3.34 -14.43 1.84
CA VAL A 40 4.56 -14.98 1.22
C VAL A 40 5.50 -15.58 2.28
N ILE A 41 5.72 -14.86 3.39
CA ILE A 41 6.55 -15.32 4.51
C ILE A 41 5.98 -16.63 5.08
N LEU A 42 4.68 -16.63 5.41
CA LEU A 42 4.03 -17.78 6.03
C LEU A 42 4.06 -19.01 5.11
N ALA A 43 3.70 -18.85 3.83
CA ALA A 43 3.69 -19.95 2.87
C ALA A 43 5.09 -20.54 2.65
N SER A 44 6.10 -19.68 2.58
CA SER A 44 7.50 -20.08 2.39
C SER A 44 8.05 -20.78 3.64
N ALA A 45 7.72 -20.30 4.84
CA ALA A 45 8.09 -20.96 6.10
C ALA A 45 7.45 -22.35 6.23
N GLN A 46 6.16 -22.47 5.90
CA GLN A 46 5.48 -23.76 5.87
C GLN A 46 6.10 -24.72 4.84
N ALA A 47 6.51 -24.21 3.68
CA ALA A 47 7.20 -25.01 2.67
C ALA A 47 8.58 -25.48 3.17
N ALA A 48 9.38 -24.59 3.77
CA ALA A 48 10.66 -24.94 4.38
C ALA A 48 10.51 -26.05 5.43
N GLN A 49 9.52 -25.93 6.32
CA GLN A 49 9.21 -26.96 7.32
C GLN A 49 8.86 -28.31 6.67
N ARG A 50 8.10 -28.31 5.56
CA ARG A 50 7.79 -29.56 4.83
C ARG A 50 9.05 -30.19 4.22
N TRP A 51 9.94 -29.39 3.65
CA TRP A 51 11.20 -29.88 3.09
C TRP A 51 12.16 -30.40 4.16
N LEU A 52 12.21 -29.74 5.32
CA LEU A 52 13.06 -30.12 6.44
C LEU A 52 12.60 -31.42 7.12
N ARG A 53 11.30 -31.70 7.15
CA ARG A 53 10.73 -32.89 7.82
C ARG A 53 10.78 -34.17 6.97
N ARG A 54 11.35 -34.14 5.77
CA ARG A 54 11.49 -35.33 4.93
C ARG A 54 12.58 -36.27 5.48
N PRO A 55 12.51 -37.58 5.19
CA PRO A 55 13.58 -38.52 5.56
C PRO A 55 14.95 -38.09 5.06
N GLU A 56 15.00 -37.53 3.85
CA GLU A 56 16.15 -36.81 3.30
C GLU A 56 15.76 -35.34 3.05
N PRO A 57 16.19 -34.40 3.92
CA PRO A 57 15.89 -32.98 3.76
C PRO A 57 16.48 -32.40 2.47
N ASN A 58 15.67 -31.64 1.73
CA ASN A 58 16.14 -30.93 0.55
C ASN A 58 16.62 -29.52 0.93
N LEU A 59 17.92 -29.37 1.17
CA LEU A 59 18.53 -28.11 1.62
C LEU A 59 18.38 -26.98 0.60
N ALA A 60 18.49 -27.26 -0.70
CA ALA A 60 18.33 -26.25 -1.75
C ALA A 60 16.91 -25.66 -1.78
N GLN A 61 15.88 -26.48 -1.56
CA GLN A 61 14.50 -26.00 -1.46
C GLN A 61 14.25 -25.21 -0.16
N ILE A 62 14.92 -25.58 0.93
CA ILE A 62 14.85 -24.82 2.18
C ILE A 62 15.49 -23.45 1.99
N GLU A 63 16.66 -23.37 1.37
CA GLU A 63 17.35 -22.11 1.07
C GLU A 63 16.47 -21.19 0.20
N GLN A 64 15.88 -21.71 -0.88
CA GLN A 64 14.92 -20.96 -1.70
C GLN A 64 13.71 -20.44 -0.88
N CYS A 65 13.22 -21.22 0.09
CA CYS A 65 12.14 -20.77 0.96
C CYS A 65 12.60 -19.66 1.91
N LEU A 66 13.83 -19.74 2.43
CA LEU A 66 14.42 -18.70 3.27
C LEU A 66 14.62 -17.39 2.50
N ASP A 67 15.11 -17.45 1.25
CA ASP A 67 15.24 -16.28 0.39
C ASP A 67 13.89 -15.58 0.17
N ARG A 68 12.83 -16.36 -0.06
CA ARG A 68 11.46 -15.84 -0.19
C ARG A 68 10.95 -15.21 1.10
N ILE A 69 11.31 -15.75 2.27
CA ILE A 69 10.98 -15.15 3.56
C ILE A 69 11.69 -13.80 3.72
N VAL A 70 12.99 -13.73 3.42
CA VAL A 70 13.77 -12.49 3.50
C VAL A 70 13.18 -11.43 2.57
N LEU A 71 12.89 -11.78 1.32
CA LEU A 71 12.26 -10.88 0.36
C LEU A 71 10.86 -10.42 0.81
N GLY A 72 10.06 -11.34 1.36
CA GLY A 72 8.75 -11.03 1.92
C GLY A 72 8.86 -10.06 3.10
N GLY A 73 9.83 -10.26 4.00
CA GLY A 73 10.12 -9.36 5.12
C GLY A 73 10.50 -7.95 4.65
N ALA A 74 11.43 -7.84 3.71
CA ALA A 74 11.83 -6.56 3.12
C ALA A 74 10.64 -5.83 2.48
N LYS A 75 9.76 -6.56 1.78
CA LYS A 75 8.56 -5.95 1.19
C LYS A 75 7.53 -5.50 2.23
N ALA A 76 7.42 -6.22 3.35
CA ALA A 76 6.59 -5.78 4.47
C ALA A 76 7.12 -4.47 5.08
N GLU A 77 8.43 -4.35 5.27
CA GLU A 77 9.08 -3.13 5.76
C GLU A 77 8.83 -1.94 4.81
N GLU A 78 8.99 -2.13 3.50
CA GLU A 78 8.71 -1.11 2.49
C GLU A 78 7.24 -0.66 2.54
N THR A 79 6.31 -1.60 2.67
CA THR A 79 4.88 -1.29 2.84
C THR A 79 4.65 -0.48 4.12
N VAL A 80 5.19 -0.88 5.26
CA VAL A 80 5.06 -0.12 6.51
C VAL A 80 5.66 1.29 6.39
N ALA A 81 6.81 1.44 5.73
CA ALA A 81 7.44 2.73 5.49
C ALA A 81 6.55 3.64 4.62
N ARG A 82 6.00 3.12 3.52
CA ARG A 82 5.06 3.84 2.65
C ARG A 82 3.82 4.30 3.42
N LEU A 83 3.24 3.42 4.23
CA LEU A 83 2.06 3.72 5.07
C LEU A 83 2.35 4.79 6.12
N ARG A 84 3.50 4.72 6.78
CA ARG A 84 3.95 5.78 7.69
C ARG A 84 4.15 7.11 6.96
N GLY A 85 4.65 7.09 5.72
CA GLY A 85 4.77 8.29 4.89
C GLY A 85 3.43 8.92 4.48
N LEU A 86 2.38 8.10 4.31
CA LEU A 86 1.01 8.57 4.06
C LEU A 86 0.34 9.12 5.33
N ALA A 87 0.60 8.49 6.48
CA ALA A 87 0.03 8.88 7.77
C ALA A 87 0.77 10.05 8.42
N ALA A 88 2.05 10.24 8.09
CA ALA A 88 2.80 11.42 8.49
C ALA A 88 2.08 12.64 7.92
N SER A 89 1.52 13.44 8.83
CA SER A 89 1.05 14.78 8.49
C SER A 89 2.25 15.48 7.88
N ARG A 90 2.26 15.60 6.54
CA ARG A 90 3.16 16.53 5.89
C ARG A 90 2.73 17.87 6.46
N SER A 91 3.52 18.44 7.36
CA SER A 91 3.65 19.89 7.36
C SER A 91 3.96 20.20 5.90
N GLU A 92 2.99 20.70 5.16
CA GLU A 92 3.19 21.09 3.77
C GLU A 92 4.40 22.00 3.76
N THR A 93 5.58 21.48 3.40
CA THR A 93 6.68 22.34 3.03
C THR A 93 6.25 22.83 1.66
N ARG A 94 5.43 23.90 1.65
CA ARG A 94 5.14 24.65 0.45
C ARG A 94 6.45 25.24 -0.03
N GLY A 95 7.13 24.50 -0.88
CA GLY A 95 8.37 24.89 -1.53
C GLY A 95 8.12 25.14 -3.01
N ARG A 96 9.03 25.87 -3.66
CA ARG A 96 9.02 25.95 -5.13
C ARG A 96 9.31 24.55 -5.68
N CYS A 97 8.46 24.07 -6.58
CA CYS A 97 8.69 22.86 -7.35
C CYS A 97 8.75 23.19 -8.84
N ALA A 98 9.48 22.37 -9.60
CA ALA A 98 9.48 22.46 -11.04
C ALA A 98 8.23 21.73 -11.58
N LEU A 99 7.32 22.49 -12.20
CA LEU A 99 6.04 21.98 -12.71
C LEU A 99 6.20 20.95 -13.83
N ARG A 100 7.17 21.14 -14.71
CA ARG A 100 7.39 20.25 -15.87
C ARG A 100 7.75 18.81 -15.46
N PRO A 101 8.76 18.57 -14.61
CA PRO A 101 9.07 17.22 -14.12
C PRO A 101 7.87 16.55 -13.42
N LEU A 102 7.10 17.31 -12.66
CA LEU A 102 5.93 16.79 -11.96
C LEU A 102 4.84 16.31 -12.93
N ILE A 103 4.60 17.08 -14.00
CA ILE A 103 3.65 16.73 -15.07
C ILE A 103 4.12 15.47 -15.81
N GLU A 104 5.42 15.37 -16.11
CA GLU A 104 6.02 14.23 -16.80
C GLU A 104 5.94 12.96 -15.95
N GLU A 105 6.29 13.04 -14.66
CA GLU A 105 6.19 11.93 -13.71
C GLU A 105 4.73 11.45 -13.55
N THR A 106 3.78 12.39 -13.46
CA THR A 106 2.36 12.06 -13.35
C THR A 106 1.84 11.42 -14.65
N ALA A 107 2.27 11.93 -15.81
CA ALA A 107 1.90 11.34 -17.10
C ALA A 107 2.47 9.94 -17.27
N ASP A 108 3.71 9.69 -16.83
CA ASP A 108 4.33 8.37 -16.83
C ASP A 108 3.58 7.39 -15.91
N LEU A 109 3.13 7.87 -14.74
CA LEU A 109 2.36 7.06 -13.80
C LEU A 109 1.01 6.59 -14.38
N LEU A 110 0.36 7.44 -15.18
CA LEU A 110 -0.96 7.18 -15.77
C LEU A 110 -0.90 6.44 -17.12
N ARG A 111 0.27 6.38 -17.77
CA ARG A 111 0.44 5.68 -19.06
C ARG A 111 -0.04 4.22 -19.06
N PRO A 112 0.22 3.39 -18.04
CA PRO A 112 -0.24 2.00 -18.01
C PRO A 112 -1.78 1.89 -18.02
N GLU A 113 -2.47 2.83 -17.37
CA GLU A 113 -3.95 2.85 -17.23
C GLU A 113 -4.63 3.41 -18.48
N LEU A 114 -3.95 4.27 -19.23
CA LEU A 114 -4.39 4.79 -20.52
C LEU A 114 -4.12 3.80 -21.66
N ALA A 115 -3.08 2.97 -21.55
CA ALA A 115 -2.76 1.92 -22.53
C ALA A 115 -3.65 0.68 -22.41
N SER A 116 -4.40 0.55 -21.31
CA SER A 116 -5.36 -0.55 -21.08
C SER A 116 -6.80 -0.21 -21.49
N ARG A 117 -7.01 0.83 -22.29
CA ARG A 117 -8.30 1.20 -22.91
C ARG A 117 -8.18 1.11 -24.42
#